data_AF-A0A8I0D1Q8-F1
#
_entry.id   AF-A0A8I0D1Q8-F1
#
_cell.length_a   1.000
_cell.length_b   1.000
_cell.length_c   1.000
_cell.angle_alpha   90.00
_cell.angle_beta   90.00
_cell.angle_gamma   90.00
#
_symmetry.space_group_name_H-M   'P 1'
#
loop_
_entity.id
_entity.type
_entity.pdbx_description
1 polymer ?
#
loop_
_entity_poly.entity_id
_entity_poly.type
_entity_poly.pdbx_seq_one_letter_code
_entity_poly.pdbx_strand_id
1 'polypeptide(L)'
;MNTSSLFKHLLGAAVLLALGGCLTMSGDYKVTAVDANGAPVKMVFTTRGSGIYSVRNAFCLNYPKGTVTIRDLNTGEELSSESPYHCR
;
A
#
# COMPACT_ATOMS: atom_id res chain seq x y z
N MET A 1 -34.39 -32.02 -21.69
CA MET A 1 -33.85 -30.86 -20.95
C MET A 1 -32.34 -30.97 -20.96
N ASN A 2 -31.67 -29.94 -21.49
CA ASN A 2 -30.30 -29.98 -21.99
C ASN A 2 -29.24 -30.07 -20.88
N THR A 3 -28.59 -31.23 -20.74
CA THR A 3 -27.46 -31.47 -19.82
C THR A 3 -26.19 -30.66 -20.18
N SER A 4 -26.13 -30.11 -21.39
CA SER A 4 -25.01 -29.31 -21.91
C SER A 4 -24.95 -27.86 -21.38
N SER A 5 -26.01 -27.35 -20.76
CA SER A 5 -26.05 -25.97 -20.22
C SER A 5 -25.40 -25.86 -18.84
N LEU A 6 -25.46 -26.90 -18.02
CA LEU A 6 -24.91 -26.93 -16.66
C LEU A 6 -23.37 -26.93 -16.66
N PHE A 7 -22.73 -27.67 -17.57
CA PHE A 7 -21.27 -27.68 -17.72
C PHE A 7 -20.70 -26.31 -18.13
N LYS A 8 -21.44 -25.54 -18.94
CA LYS A 8 -21.03 -24.21 -19.41
C LYS A 8 -20.97 -23.18 -18.28
N HIS A 9 -21.88 -23.28 -17.31
CA HIS A 9 -21.92 -22.37 -16.16
C HIS A 9 -20.89 -22.74 -15.08
N LEU A 10 -20.60 -24.03 -14.89
CA LEU A 10 -19.53 -24.49 -13.99
C LEU A 10 -18.13 -24.09 -14.46
N LEU A 11 -17.84 -24.15 -15.77
CA LEU A 11 -16.57 -23.65 -16.30
C LEU A 11 -16.44 -22.12 -16.19
N GLY A 12 -17.54 -21.37 -16.36
CA GLY A 12 -17.53 -19.91 -16.26
C GLY A 12 -17.23 -19.39 -14.84
N ALA A 13 -17.74 -20.06 -13.81
CA ALA A 13 -17.52 -19.66 -12.42
C ALA A 13 -16.07 -19.92 -11.93
N ALA A 14 -15.43 -20.99 -12.42
CA ALA A 14 -14.06 -21.33 -12.05
C ALA A 14 -13.02 -20.31 -12.55
N VAL A 15 -13.25 -19.70 -13.71
CA VAL A 15 -12.33 -18.69 -14.30
C VAL A 15 -12.37 -17.36 -13.53
N LEU A 16 -13.53 -16.98 -12.98
CA LEU A 16 -13.67 -15.74 -12.20
C LEU A 16 -12.96 -15.80 -10.84
N LEU A 17 -12.88 -16.99 -10.23
CA LEU A 17 -12.20 -17.19 -8.94
C LEU A 17 -10.67 -17.21 -9.07
N ALA A 18 -10.12 -17.55 -10.24
CA ALA A 18 -8.67 -17.62 -10.47
C ALA A 18 -8.01 -16.24 -10.67
N LEU A 19 -8.79 -15.18 -10.90
CA LEU A 19 -8.30 -13.81 -11.09
C LEU A 19 -8.14 -13.02 -9.78
N GLY A 20 -8.55 -13.60 -8.64
CA GLY A 20 -8.34 -13.03 -7.31
C GLY A 20 -6.91 -13.25 -6.81
N GLY A 21 -5.92 -12.66 -7.50
CA GLY A 21 -4.55 -12.60 -6.99
C GLY A 21 -4.54 -11.86 -5.65
N CYS A 22 -3.99 -12.47 -4.60
CA CYS A 22 -3.77 -11.79 -3.33
C CYS A 22 -2.70 -10.70 -3.56
N LEU A 23 -3.13 -9.44 -3.65
CA LEU A 23 -2.23 -8.28 -3.71
C LEU A 23 -1.57 -8.10 -2.34
N THR A 24 -0.58 -8.93 -2.05
CA THR A 24 0.27 -8.72 -0.88
C THR A 24 1.28 -7.64 -1.22
N MET A 25 1.20 -6.50 -0.55
CA MET A 25 2.21 -5.47 -0.71
C MET A 25 3.54 -6.01 -0.17
N SER A 26 4.52 -6.12 -1.04
CA SER A 26 5.87 -6.61 -0.74
C SER A 26 6.89 -5.50 -1.05
N GLY A 27 8.07 -5.59 -0.45
CA GLY A 27 9.11 -4.56 -0.57
C GLY A 27 9.57 -4.03 0.79
N ASP A 28 10.79 -3.48 0.81
CA ASP A 28 11.39 -2.86 1.99
C ASP A 28 11.41 -1.35 1.77
N TYR A 29 10.78 -0.61 2.68
CA TYR A 29 10.47 0.80 2.50
C TYR A 29 11.04 1.65 3.62
N LYS A 30 11.56 2.82 3.25
CA LYS A 30 11.92 3.92 4.14
C LYS A 30 10.77 4.92 4.19
N VAL A 31 10.33 5.26 5.38
CA VAL A 31 9.27 6.22 5.63
C VAL A 31 9.83 7.42 6.39
N THR A 32 9.66 8.60 5.82
CA THR A 32 10.05 9.89 6.40
C THR A 32 8.84 10.83 6.41
N ALA A 33 8.90 11.89 7.21
CA ALA A 33 7.83 12.87 7.23
C ALA A 33 8.37 14.31 7.34
N VAL A 34 7.56 15.25 6.89
CA VAL A 34 7.66 16.67 7.20
C VAL A 34 6.42 17.10 7.97
N ASP A 35 6.56 18.04 8.90
CA ASP A 35 5.44 18.59 9.65
C ASP A 35 4.61 19.58 8.82
N ALA A 36 3.58 20.19 9.44
CA ALA A 36 2.70 21.15 8.79
C ALA A 36 3.41 22.43 8.27
N ASN A 37 4.59 22.74 8.81
CA ASN A 37 5.41 23.88 8.40
C ASN A 37 6.45 23.50 7.34
N GLY A 38 6.48 22.22 6.92
CA GLY A 38 7.51 21.67 6.05
C GLY A 38 8.83 21.36 6.75
N ALA A 39 8.89 21.40 8.08
CA ALA A 39 10.10 21.04 8.81
C ALA A 39 10.26 19.51 8.83
N PRO A 40 11.47 18.99 8.57
CA PRO A 40 11.71 17.56 8.56
C PRO A 40 11.56 16.95 9.96
N VAL A 41 10.80 15.86 10.03
CA VAL A 41 10.71 15.05 11.24
C VAL A 41 11.98 14.20 11.34
N LYS A 42 12.68 14.30 12.48
CA LYS A 42 13.98 13.60 12.69
C LYS A 42 13.87 12.08 12.79
N MET A 43 12.66 11.54 12.82
CA MET A 43 12.41 10.10 12.87
C MET A 43 12.33 9.53 11.46
N VAL A 44 13.09 8.45 11.23
CA VAL A 44 13.06 7.66 10.00
C VAL A 44 12.72 6.24 10.39
N PHE A 45 11.74 5.66 9.71
CA PHE A 45 11.37 4.27 9.92
C PHE A 45 11.64 3.45 8.68
N THR A 46 12.07 2.21 8.87
CA THR A 46 12.13 1.21 7.82
C THR A 46 11.13 0.12 8.12
N THR A 47 10.38 -0.31 7.11
CA THR A 47 9.34 -1.32 7.28
C THR A 47 9.16 -2.12 6.02
N ARG A 48 8.50 -3.28 6.13
CA ARG A 48 8.28 -4.20 5.01
C ARG A 48 6.79 -4.27 4.66
N GLY A 49 6.50 -4.25 3.36
CA GLY A 49 5.17 -4.48 2.83
C GLY A 49 4.12 -3.56 3.43
N SER A 50 3.03 -4.14 3.95
CA SER A 50 1.91 -3.40 4.56
C SER A 50 2.26 -2.64 5.85
N GLY A 51 3.44 -2.86 6.43
CA GLY A 51 3.88 -2.12 7.62
C GLY A 51 3.99 -0.61 7.41
N ILE A 52 4.06 -0.14 6.15
CA ILE A 52 4.05 1.29 5.83
C ILE A 52 2.79 1.99 6.35
N TYR A 53 1.65 1.30 6.40
CA TYR A 53 0.39 1.89 6.84
C TYR A 53 0.41 2.22 8.33
N SER A 54 0.96 1.32 9.15
CA SER A 54 1.11 1.53 10.59
C SER A 54 2.03 2.71 10.88
N VAL A 55 3.17 2.78 10.19
CA VAL A 55 4.14 3.87 10.35
C VAL A 55 3.56 5.20 9.88
N ARG A 56 2.90 5.23 8.72
CA ARG A 56 2.19 6.40 8.19
C ARG A 56 1.16 6.92 9.19
N ASN A 57 0.34 6.03 9.74
CA ASN A 57 -0.68 6.39 10.73
C ASN A 57 -0.04 6.96 12.00
N ALA A 58 1.05 6.36 12.48
CA ALA A 58 1.80 6.88 13.63
C ALA A 58 2.37 8.28 13.36
N PHE A 59 2.93 8.53 12.17
CA PHE A 59 3.36 9.88 11.79
C PHE A 59 2.19 10.87 11.80
N CYS A 60 1.05 10.52 11.19
CA CYS A 60 -0.09 11.42 11.13
C CYS A 60 -0.72 11.72 12.51
N LEU A 61 -0.65 10.78 13.46
CA LEU A 61 -1.10 11.03 14.83
C LEU A 61 -0.20 12.03 15.58
N ASN A 62 1.10 12.05 15.28
CA ASN A 62 2.06 12.93 15.95
C ASN A 62 2.26 14.27 15.22
N TYR A 63 2.06 14.28 13.90
CA TYR A 63 2.27 15.43 13.02
C TYR A 63 1.03 15.66 12.16
N PRO A 64 -0.06 16.18 12.74
CA PRO A 64 -1.27 16.50 11.98
C PRO A 64 -0.94 17.52 10.88
N LYS A 65 -1.58 17.38 9.72
CA LYS A 65 -1.29 18.15 8.49
C LYS A 65 0.14 18.02 7.94
N GLY A 66 0.94 17.09 8.46
CA GLY A 66 2.24 16.74 7.90
C GLY A 66 2.11 16.00 6.57
N THR A 67 3.26 15.75 5.93
CA THR A 67 3.36 14.94 4.72
C THR A 67 4.33 13.81 4.93
N VAL A 68 3.89 12.58 4.65
CA VAL A 68 4.68 11.36 4.74
C VAL A 68 5.17 10.98 3.36
N THR A 69 6.46 10.64 3.26
CA THR A 69 7.10 10.17 2.03
C THR A 69 7.59 8.74 2.23
N ILE A 70 7.27 7.85 1.28
CA ILE A 70 7.63 6.43 1.33
C ILE A 70 8.50 6.11 0.12
N ARG A 71 9.69 5.56 0.36
CA ARG A 71 10.65 5.21 -0.70
C ARG A 71 11.07 3.76 -0.58
N ASP A 72 11.19 3.08 -1.72
CA ASP A 72 11.79 1.75 -1.77
C ASP A 72 13.27 1.86 -1.38
N LEU A 73 13.73 0.97 -0.49
CA LEU A 73 15.10 0.97 0.02
C LEU A 73 16.11 0.45 -1.00
N ASN A 74 15.70 -0.39 -1.94
CA ASN A 74 16.56 -0.98 -2.95
C ASN A 74 16.75 -0.04 -4.13
N THR A 75 15.68 0.60 -4.61
CA THR A 75 15.74 1.49 -5.78
C THR A 75 15.91 2.96 -5.41
N GLY A 76 15.53 3.35 -4.19
CA GLY A 76 15.46 4.76 -3.76
C GLY A 76 14.28 5.54 -4.34
N GLU A 77 13.48 4.89 -5.19
CA GLU A 77 12.31 5.48 -5.84
C GLU A 77 11.18 5.69 -4.84
N GLU A 78 10.39 6.74 -5.09
CA GLU A 78 9.21 7.00 -4.29
C GLU A 78 8.08 6.05 -4.68
N LEU A 79 7.43 5.45 -3.68
CA LEU A 79 6.31 4.56 -3.90
C LEU A 79 5.07 5.38 -4.28
N SER A 80 4.91 5.66 -5.57
CA SER A 80 3.89 6.59 -6.10
C SER A 80 2.45 6.19 -5.80
N SER A 81 2.18 4.91 -5.52
CA SER A 81 0.86 4.43 -5.13
C SER A 81 0.45 4.88 -3.71
N GLU A 82 1.42 5.22 -2.86
CA GLU A 82 1.22 5.47 -1.42
C GLU A 82 1.87 6.78 -0.94
N SER A 83 2.67 7.42 -1.79
CA SER A 83 3.47 8.61 -1.48
C SER A 83 3.36 9.66 -2.61
N PRO A 84 3.35 10.95 -2.28
CA PRO A 84 3.30 11.51 -0.93
C PRO A 84 1.92 11.36 -0.29
N TYR A 85 1.88 11.16 1.02
CA TYR A 85 0.64 11.10 1.78
C TYR A 85 0.48 12.31 2.68
N HIS A 86 -0.60 13.07 2.48
CA HIS A 86 -0.94 14.21 3.33
C HIS A 86 -1.81 13.77 4.50
N CYS A 87 -1.30 13.98 5.71
CA CYS A 87 -2.05 13.73 6.94
C CYS A 87 -3.23 14.71 7.06
N ARG A 88 -4.34 14.22 7.62
CA ARG A 88 -5.56 15.01 7.82
C ARG A 88 -5.55 15.74 9.16
#